data_AF-A0A6G9W298-F1
#
_entry.id   AF-A0A6G9W298-F1
#
_cell.length_a   1.000
_cell.length_b   1.000
_cell.length_c   1.000
_cell.angle_alpha   90.00
_cell.angle_beta   90.00
_cell.angle_gamma   90.00
#
_symmetry.space_group_name_H-M   'P 1'
#
loop_
_entity.id
_entity.type
_entity.pdbx_description
1 polymer ?
#
loop_
_entity_poly.entity_id
_entity_poly.type
_entity_poly.pdbx_seq_one_letter_code
_entity_poly.pdbx_strand_id
1 'polypeptide(L)'
;MQRGPHSQKKNYQIMRPYFNVTAAGQNGYQTVISPATVTGVRKVKNFSIEFSSPSQGIVVWALVYVPSGYSPNALTLTGDDVTTLYQPTNNVIMAGMYDPQDPGNTARRFTRLSRLLKAGDGLALVYSSQSDPPNFRVVLTYAIAL
;
A
#
# COMPACT_ATOMS: atom_id res chain seq x y z
N MET A 1 28.39 20.88 33.10
CA MET A 1 28.63 20.31 31.75
C MET A 1 27.34 19.68 31.26
N GLN A 2 26.59 20.35 30.38
CA GLN A 2 25.28 19.90 29.91
C GLN A 2 25.44 19.28 28.52
N ARG A 3 25.26 17.95 28.41
CA ARG A 3 25.23 17.25 27.12
C ARG A 3 23.85 17.47 26.50
N GLY A 4 23.77 18.34 25.49
CA GLY A 4 22.58 18.45 24.66
C GLY A 4 22.27 17.13 23.95
N PRO A 5 20.99 16.81 23.68
CA PRO A 5 20.63 15.57 23.02
C PRO A 5 21.24 15.53 21.61
N HIS A 6 22.07 14.51 21.38
CA HIS A 6 22.67 14.22 20.09
C HIS A 6 21.56 13.75 19.14
N SER A 7 20.95 14.70 18.43
CA SER A 7 19.96 14.42 17.38
C SER A 7 20.69 13.77 16.21
N GLN A 8 20.67 12.43 16.15
CA GLN A 8 21.17 11.71 14.99
C GLN A 8 20.35 12.11 13.77
N LYS A 9 21.03 12.65 12.75
CA LYS A 9 20.42 12.91 11.44
C LYS A 9 19.84 11.60 10.93
N LYS A 10 18.52 11.57 10.78
CA LYS A 10 17.79 10.42 10.26
C LYS A 10 18.06 10.32 8.76
N ASN A 11 18.84 9.32 8.33
CA ASN A 11 19.18 9.03 6.93
C ASN A 11 18.00 8.44 6.14
N TYR A 12 16.80 9.00 6.28
CA TYR A 12 15.62 8.58 5.53
C TYR A 12 14.80 9.78 5.10
N GLN A 13 14.16 9.66 3.94
CA GLN A 13 13.19 10.62 3.44
C GLN A 13 11.77 10.16 3.79
N ILE A 14 10.91 11.11 4.16
CA ILE A 14 9.47 10.85 4.28
C ILE A 14 8.82 11.22 2.96
N MET A 15 8.12 10.25 2.38
CA MET A 15 7.35 10.39 1.16
C MET A 15 5.86 10.42 1.51
N ARG A 16 5.09 11.26 0.81
CA ARG A 16 3.62 11.32 0.93
C ARG A 16 2.93 11.54 -0.43
N PRO A 17 3.14 10.66 -1.42
CA PRO A 17 2.40 10.73 -2.68
C PRO A 17 0.90 10.48 -2.49
N TYR A 18 0.11 11.01 -3.42
CA TYR A 18 -1.29 10.63 -3.62
C TYR A 18 -1.47 9.94 -4.96
N PHE A 19 -2.47 9.08 -5.03
CA PHE A 19 -2.86 8.34 -6.23
C PHE A 19 -4.37 8.46 -6.41
N ASN A 20 -4.78 8.86 -7.61
CA ASN A 20 -6.19 8.81 -8.00
C ASN A 20 -6.39 7.52 -8.79
N VAL A 21 -7.26 6.64 -8.29
CA VAL A 21 -7.64 5.40 -8.94
C VAL A 21 -9.01 5.62 -9.58
N THR A 22 -9.05 5.51 -10.91
CA THR A 22 -10.29 5.44 -11.69
C THR A 22 -10.31 4.07 -12.36
N ALA A 23 -10.89 3.08 -11.68
CA ALA A 23 -10.85 1.71 -12.16
C ALA A 23 -11.80 1.50 -13.33
N ALA A 24 -11.37 0.73 -14.34
CA ALA A 24 -12.22 0.28 -15.45
C ALA A 24 -13.04 -0.98 -15.09
N GLY A 25 -12.74 -1.61 -13.96
CA GLY A 25 -13.40 -2.81 -13.46
C GLY A 25 -13.37 -2.86 -11.93
N GLN A 26 -14.06 -3.84 -11.36
CA GLN A 26 -14.15 -4.01 -9.90
C GLN A 26 -12.81 -4.36 -9.25
N ASN A 27 -11.95 -5.10 -9.96
CA ASN A 27 -10.64 -5.55 -9.51
C ASN A 27 -9.54 -4.80 -10.23
N GLY A 28 -8.46 -4.48 -9.52
CA GLY A 28 -7.28 -3.89 -10.13
C GLY A 28 -6.15 -3.63 -9.15
N TYR A 29 -5.10 -2.99 -9.64
CA TYR A 29 -4.01 -2.52 -8.80
C TYR A 29 -3.46 -1.17 -9.29
N GLN A 30 -2.84 -0.45 -8.38
CA GLN A 30 -2.09 0.78 -8.64
C GLN A 30 -0.68 0.62 -8.11
N THR A 31 0.34 0.82 -8.96
CA THR A 31 1.73 0.89 -8.50
C THR A 31 1.92 2.15 -7.66
N VAL A 32 2.35 1.99 -6.41
CA VAL A 32 2.52 3.08 -5.43
C VAL A 32 3.98 3.39 -5.09
N ILE A 33 4.87 2.41 -5.30
CA ILE A 33 6.31 2.64 -5.35
C ILE A 33 6.83 1.91 -6.59
N SER A 34 7.27 2.69 -7.58
CA SER A 34 7.76 2.15 -8.84
C SER A 34 9.03 1.31 -8.63
N PRO A 35 9.19 0.23 -9.43
CA PRO A 35 10.47 -0.41 -9.65
C PRO A 35 11.55 0.62 -9.93
N ALA A 36 12.71 0.48 -9.30
CA ALA A 36 13.87 1.33 -9.59
C ALA A 36 14.99 0.50 -10.19
N THR A 37 15.80 1.14 -11.02
CA THR A 37 17.02 0.59 -11.61
C THR A 37 18.25 0.83 -10.74
N VAL A 38 18.09 1.45 -9.57
CA VAL A 38 19.18 1.82 -8.67
C VAL A 38 19.84 0.57 -8.09
N THR A 39 21.17 0.50 -8.20
CA THR A 39 22.00 -0.51 -7.53
C THR A 39 21.99 -0.26 -6.02
N GLY A 40 21.57 -1.26 -5.24
CA GLY A 40 21.48 -1.17 -3.78
C GLY A 40 20.14 -1.69 -3.24
N VAL A 41 19.89 -1.47 -1.95
CA VAL A 41 18.66 -1.92 -1.28
C VAL A 41 17.95 -0.71 -0.67
N ARG A 42 16.78 -0.38 -1.20
CA ARG A 42 15.91 0.65 -0.62
C ARG A 42 15.12 0.06 0.53
N LYS A 43 15.33 0.54 1.74
CA LYS A 43 14.50 0.15 2.90
C LYS A 43 13.29 1.08 3.00
N VAL A 44 12.10 0.53 2.85
CA VAL A 44 10.84 1.26 3.00
C VAL A 44 10.10 0.77 4.25
N LYS A 45 9.60 1.69 5.08
CA LYS A 45 8.97 1.37 6.37
C LYS A 45 7.94 2.42 6.81
N ASN A 46 7.23 2.11 7.89
CA ASN A 46 6.29 3.02 8.55
C ASN A 46 5.19 3.52 7.59
N PHE A 47 4.48 2.57 6.99
CA PHE A 47 3.43 2.86 6.02
C PHE A 47 2.17 3.37 6.73
N SER A 48 1.64 4.50 6.28
CA SER A 48 0.29 4.97 6.57
C SER A 48 -0.45 5.13 5.26
N ILE A 49 -1.65 4.58 5.18
CA ILE A 49 -2.53 4.76 4.03
C ILE A 49 -3.77 5.51 4.48
N GLU A 50 -4.18 6.49 3.68
CA GLU A 50 -5.39 7.30 3.89
C GLU A 50 -6.24 7.23 2.62
N PHE A 51 -7.49 6.80 2.75
CA PHE A 51 -8.47 6.69 1.68
C PHE A 51 -9.45 7.85 1.70
N SER A 52 -9.88 8.27 0.52
CA SER A 52 -11.03 9.13 0.33
C SER A 52 -11.68 8.76 -1.00
N SER A 53 -12.98 8.48 -1.01
CA SER A 53 -13.71 8.19 -2.25
C SER A 53 -14.92 9.11 -2.39
N PRO A 54 -15.19 9.65 -3.59
CA PRO A 54 -16.48 10.26 -3.90
C PRO A 54 -17.58 9.21 -4.17
N SER A 55 -17.22 7.94 -4.39
CA SER A 55 -18.16 6.85 -4.61
C SER A 55 -18.58 6.21 -3.28
N GLN A 56 -19.76 5.59 -3.25
CA GLN A 56 -20.28 4.93 -2.04
C GLN A 56 -19.86 3.46 -1.90
N GLY A 57 -19.20 2.90 -2.92
CA GLY A 57 -18.82 1.48 -2.94
C GLY A 57 -17.72 1.15 -1.93
N ILE A 58 -17.90 0.05 -1.21
CA ILE A 58 -16.89 -0.52 -0.33
C ILE A 58 -15.70 -1.00 -1.17
N VAL A 59 -14.49 -0.68 -0.72
CA VAL A 59 -13.23 -1.09 -1.35
C VAL A 59 -12.45 -1.99 -0.39
N VAL A 60 -12.27 -3.25 -0.76
CA VAL A 60 -11.31 -4.16 -0.12
C VAL A 60 -9.95 -3.94 -0.77
N TRP A 61 -8.89 -3.89 0.01
CA TRP A 61 -7.57 -3.53 -0.50
C TRP A 61 -6.43 -4.21 0.25
N ALA A 62 -5.28 -4.32 -0.42
CA ALA A 62 -4.03 -4.77 0.16
C ALA A 62 -2.85 -3.97 -0.42
N LEU A 63 -1.96 -3.48 0.44
CA LEU A 63 -0.64 -3.01 0.06
C LEU A 63 0.30 -4.21 -0.01
N VAL A 64 0.83 -4.49 -1.19
CA VAL A 64 1.64 -5.68 -1.45
C VAL A 64 3.03 -5.33 -1.97
N TYR A 65 4.00 -6.14 -1.58
CA TYR A 65 5.32 -6.20 -2.19
C TYR A 65 5.25 -6.94 -3.52
N VAL A 66 5.92 -6.38 -4.53
CA VAL A 66 5.96 -6.91 -5.90
C VAL A 66 7.42 -7.18 -6.25
N PRO A 67 7.83 -8.45 -6.33
CA PRO A 67 9.17 -8.81 -6.76
C PRO A 67 9.42 -8.42 -8.23
N SER A 68 10.68 -8.14 -8.56
CA SER A 68 11.10 -7.89 -9.94
C SER A 68 10.63 -8.99 -10.91
N GLY A 69 10.03 -8.59 -12.03
CA GLY A 69 9.54 -9.49 -13.08
C GLY A 69 8.13 -10.06 -12.84
N TYR A 70 7.45 -9.67 -11.75
CA TYR A 70 6.09 -10.13 -11.45
C TYR A 70 5.09 -8.98 -11.47
N SER A 71 3.82 -9.32 -11.71
CA SER A 71 2.67 -8.45 -11.52
C SER A 71 1.93 -8.78 -10.22
N PRO A 72 1.25 -7.81 -9.58
CA PRO A 72 0.37 -8.10 -8.45
C PRO A 72 -0.77 -9.03 -8.87
N ASN A 73 -1.11 -9.98 -8.01
CA ASN A 73 -2.29 -10.82 -8.18
C ASN A 73 -3.57 -10.04 -7.82
N ALA A 74 -4.73 -10.54 -8.23
CA ALA A 74 -6.00 -10.03 -7.73
C ALA A 74 -6.26 -10.45 -6.27
N LEU A 75 -7.19 -9.78 -5.60
CA LEU A 75 -7.67 -10.23 -4.29
C LEU A 75 -8.62 -11.42 -4.45
N THR A 76 -8.56 -12.35 -3.50
CA THR A 76 -9.49 -13.48 -3.43
C THR A 76 -10.64 -13.12 -2.49
N LEU A 77 -11.81 -12.81 -3.03
CA LEU A 77 -12.99 -12.40 -2.26
C LEU A 77 -14.17 -13.40 -2.31
N THR A 78 -14.12 -14.39 -3.19
CA THR A 78 -15.20 -15.38 -3.37
C THR A 78 -14.62 -16.79 -3.57
N GLY A 79 -15.38 -17.80 -3.17
CA GLY A 79 -15.00 -19.22 -3.23
C GLY A 79 -15.28 -19.94 -1.91
N ASP A 80 -15.48 -21.26 -1.97
CA ASP A 80 -15.80 -22.09 -0.79
C ASP A 80 -14.62 -22.22 0.20
N ASP A 81 -13.40 -21.83 -0.21
CA ASP A 81 -12.15 -21.93 0.55
C ASP A 81 -11.38 -20.59 0.63
N VAL A 82 -12.06 -19.45 0.90
CA VAL A 82 -11.36 -18.17 1.15
C VAL A 82 -10.67 -18.22 2.52
N THR A 83 -9.49 -18.83 2.56
CA THR A 83 -8.62 -18.90 3.74
C THR A 83 -7.65 -17.72 3.81
N THR A 84 -7.38 -17.07 2.66
CA THR A 84 -6.43 -15.94 2.56
C THR A 84 -6.90 -14.91 1.53
N LEU A 85 -6.69 -13.63 1.83
CA LEU A 85 -7.09 -12.49 0.98
C LEU A 85 -6.23 -12.34 -0.28
N TYR A 86 -4.95 -12.69 -0.19
CA TYR A 86 -3.96 -12.52 -1.25
C TYR A 86 -2.88 -13.59 -1.12
N GLN A 87 -2.48 -14.18 -2.25
CA GLN A 87 -1.41 -15.16 -2.31
C GLN A 87 -0.30 -14.66 -3.26
N PRO A 88 1.00 -14.75 -2.88
CA PRO A 88 1.53 -15.18 -1.59
C PRO A 88 1.24 -14.22 -0.43
N THR A 89 0.77 -14.75 0.71
CA THR A 89 0.45 -13.95 1.91
C THR A 89 1.64 -13.15 2.45
N ASN A 90 2.87 -13.66 2.31
CA ASN A 90 4.10 -12.97 2.73
C ASN A 90 4.33 -11.63 2.00
N ASN A 91 3.73 -11.46 0.82
CA ASN A 91 3.83 -10.22 0.06
C ASN A 91 2.93 -9.13 0.64
N VAL A 92 1.93 -9.45 1.46
CA VAL A 92 1.03 -8.48 2.07
C VAL A 92 1.78 -7.69 3.16
N ILE A 93 1.77 -6.37 3.05
CA ILE A 93 2.32 -5.43 4.04
C ILE A 93 1.23 -4.98 4.99
N MET A 94 0.07 -4.64 4.44
CA MET A 94 -1.13 -4.37 5.20
C MET A 94 -2.33 -4.55 4.28
N ALA A 95 -3.49 -4.82 4.86
CA ALA A 95 -4.74 -4.93 4.13
C ALA A 95 -5.88 -4.34 4.95
N GLY A 96 -7.02 -4.14 4.29
CA GLY A 96 -8.21 -3.67 4.96
C GLY A 96 -9.39 -3.50 4.00
N MET A 97 -10.42 -2.89 4.56
CA MET A 97 -11.62 -2.49 3.85
C MET A 97 -11.83 -1.01 4.13
N TYR A 98 -12.18 -0.25 3.11
CA TYR A 98 -12.61 1.14 3.22
C TYR A 98 -14.09 1.20 2.86
N ASP A 99 -14.89 1.72 3.79
CA ASP A 99 -16.30 2.00 3.60
C ASP A 99 -16.48 3.53 3.53
N PRO A 100 -16.84 4.10 2.37
CA PRO A 100 -17.07 5.53 2.24
C PRO A 100 -18.27 6.05 3.05
N GLN A 101 -19.23 5.19 3.41
CA GLN A 101 -20.41 5.56 4.21
C GLN A 101 -20.10 5.60 5.71
N ASP A 102 -19.16 4.76 6.17
CA ASP A 102 -18.62 4.81 7.53
C ASP A 102 -17.08 4.90 7.51
N PRO A 103 -16.53 6.09 7.18
CA PRO A 103 -15.10 6.23 6.97
C PRO A 103 -14.28 6.09 8.27
N GLY A 104 -14.90 6.14 9.46
CA GLY A 104 -14.28 6.26 10.79
C GLY A 104 -12.79 5.87 10.91
N ASN A 105 -12.50 4.70 11.47
CA ASN A 105 -11.13 4.17 11.57
C ASN A 105 -10.71 3.35 10.32
N THR A 106 -11.57 3.25 9.31
CA THR A 106 -11.33 2.49 8.06
C THR A 106 -10.63 3.34 7.01
N ALA A 107 -10.81 4.66 7.04
CA ALA A 107 -10.18 5.60 6.13
C ALA A 107 -8.67 5.69 6.33
N ARG A 108 -8.15 5.42 7.53
CA ARG A 108 -6.71 5.47 7.81
C ARG A 108 -6.21 4.20 8.47
N ARG A 109 -5.15 3.63 7.92
CA ARG A 109 -4.44 2.50 8.55
C ARG A 109 -2.94 2.78 8.58
N PHE A 110 -2.27 2.22 9.58
CA PHE A 110 -0.83 2.35 9.77
C PHE A 110 -0.19 1.00 10.13
N THR A 111 1.03 0.77 9.65
CA THR A 111 1.88 -0.35 10.06
C THR A 111 3.34 0.07 10.17
N ARG A 112 4.06 -0.51 11.14
CA ARG A 112 5.51 -0.37 11.31
C ARG A 112 6.32 -1.34 10.46
N LEU A 113 5.65 -2.21 9.69
CA LEU A 113 6.32 -3.17 8.83
C LEU A 113 7.25 -2.46 7.84
N SER A 114 8.28 -3.21 7.44
CA SER A 114 9.25 -2.73 6.48
C SER A 114 9.47 -3.77 5.37
N ARG A 115 9.93 -3.29 4.22
CA ARG A 115 10.37 -4.10 3.11
C ARG A 115 11.69 -3.58 2.58
N LEU A 116 12.49 -4.51 2.08
CA LEU A 116 13.73 -4.23 1.38
C LEU A 116 13.42 -4.36 -0.11
N LEU A 117 13.58 -3.29 -0.87
CA LEU A 117 13.35 -3.26 -2.31
C LEU A 117 14.69 -3.27 -3.01
N LYS A 118 14.96 -4.34 -3.76
CA LYS A 118 16.10 -4.43 -4.68
C LYS A 118 15.76 -3.75 -6.01
N ALA A 119 16.72 -3.74 -6.93
CA ALA A 119 16.46 -3.30 -8.29
C ALA A 119 15.32 -4.12 -8.92
N GLY A 120 14.35 -3.43 -9.54
CA GLY A 120 13.15 -4.05 -10.11
C GLY A 120 12.00 -4.31 -9.13
N ASP A 121 12.23 -4.25 -7.82
CA ASP A 121 11.16 -4.44 -6.83
C ASP A 121 10.33 -3.17 -6.63
N GLY A 122 9.03 -3.36 -6.41
CA GLY A 122 8.09 -2.27 -6.17
C GLY A 122 7.03 -2.62 -5.11
N LEU A 123 6.14 -1.67 -4.87
CA LEU A 123 4.92 -1.87 -4.10
C LEU A 123 3.69 -1.50 -4.92
N ALA A 124 2.63 -2.26 -4.75
CA ALA A 124 1.33 -1.99 -5.37
C ALA A 124 0.22 -1.97 -4.32
N LEU A 125 -0.77 -1.12 -4.54
CA LEU A 125 -2.06 -1.19 -3.89
C LEU A 125 -2.99 -2.03 -4.77
N VAL A 126 -3.33 -3.23 -4.33
CA VAL A 126 -4.33 -4.10 -4.97
C VAL A 126 -5.68 -3.80 -4.34
N TYR A 127 -6.73 -3.74 -5.14
CA TYR A 127 -8.08 -3.43 -4.67
C TYR A 127 -9.13 -4.26 -5.39
N SER A 128 -10.27 -4.40 -4.72
CA SER A 128 -11.49 -4.95 -5.27
C SER A 128 -12.70 -4.24 -4.66
N SER A 129 -13.77 -4.09 -5.44
CA SER A 129 -15.09 -3.65 -4.98
C SER A 129 -16.17 -4.68 -5.32
N GLN A 130 -17.34 -4.57 -4.69
CA GLN A 130 -18.42 -5.55 -4.86
C GLN A 130 -19.45 -5.16 -5.92
N SER A 131 -19.78 -3.87 -6.06
CA SER A 131 -20.85 -3.39 -6.94
C SER A 131 -20.32 -2.70 -8.19
N ASP A 132 -19.44 -1.70 -8.03
CA ASP A 132 -19.04 -0.80 -9.12
C ASP A 132 -17.52 -0.61 -9.15
N PRO A 133 -16.91 -0.35 -10.33
CA PRO A 133 -15.51 0.01 -10.42
C PRO A 133 -15.19 1.18 -9.48
N PRO A 134 -14.24 1.00 -8.54
CA PRO A 134 -14.07 1.97 -7.49
C PRO A 134 -13.33 3.21 -8.02
N ASN A 135 -13.84 4.40 -7.67
CA ASN A 135 -13.14 5.66 -7.87
C ASN A 135 -12.71 6.19 -6.50
N PHE A 136 -11.42 6.24 -6.23
CA PHE A 136 -10.92 6.70 -4.95
C PHE A 136 -9.55 7.34 -5.06
N ARG A 137 -9.25 8.16 -4.07
CA ARG A 137 -7.91 8.71 -3.85
C ARG A 137 -7.30 8.04 -2.64
N VAL A 138 -6.03 7.67 -2.77
CA VAL A 138 -5.20 7.19 -1.67
C VAL A 138 -4.02 8.12 -1.46
N VAL A 139 -3.75 8.47 -0.21
CA VAL A 139 -2.49 9.07 0.20
C VAL A 139 -1.67 8.00 0.92
N LEU A 140 -0.48 7.71 0.40
CA LEU A 140 0.45 6.76 1.01
C LEU A 140 1.61 7.52 1.62
N THR A 141 1.75 7.46 2.94
CA THR A 141 2.91 8.01 3.66
C THR A 141 3.87 6.88 4.02
N TYR A 142 5.16 7.05 3.76
CA TYR A 142 6.18 6.08 4.13
C TYR A 142 7.55 6.73 4.33
N ALA A 143 8.43 6.07 5.07
CA ALA A 143 9.84 6.41 5.17
C ALA A 143 10.66 5.54 4.22
N ILE A 144 11.56 6.13 3.44
CA ILE A 144 12.47 5.43 2.54
C ILE A 144 13.92 5.83 2.80
N ALA A 145 14.82 4.84 2.85
CA ALA A 145 16.25 5.02 2.93
C ALA A 145 16.94 4.20 1.83
N LEU A 146 18.08 4.70 1.35
CA LEU A 146 18.99 4.02 0.44
C LEU A 146 20.09 3.30 1.22
#